data_AF-A0A1G9PJ09-F1
#
_entry.id   AF-A0A1G9PJ09-F1
#
_cell.length_a   1.000
_cell.length_b   1.000
_cell.length_c   1.000
_cell.angle_alpha   90.00
_cell.angle_beta   90.00
_cell.angle_gamma   90.00
#
_symmetry.space_group_name_H-M   'P 1'
#
loop_
_entity.id
_entity.type
_entity.pdbx_description
1 polymer ?
#
loop_
_entity_poly.entity_id
_entity_poly.type
_entity_poly.pdbx_seq_one_letter_code
_entity_poly.pdbx_strand_id
1 'polypeptide(L)'
;MKRIFFLLCLLPAVSQAQDIRYSYVARPDSVLNLLVGQREDLYKKWSEDQQERNAFFGGQSKNDLRNIIATMEKILKKDNEILAELNRMKNSEVAELRRKNSDVNQRVNTYLGESGALMEENRQLKDQLERNRRRLDDIEEQSRRPFQITAGLLVMSWVGFFLVWRRVRKV
;
A
#
# COMPACT_ATOMS: atom_id res chain seq x y z
N MET A 1 -14.25 -42.99 -14.55
CA MET A 1 -14.44 -42.29 -13.25
C MET A 1 -13.10 -42.08 -12.55
N LYS A 2 -12.29 -41.08 -12.96
CA LYS A 2 -11.01 -40.73 -12.32
C LYS A 2 -10.64 -39.27 -12.62
N ARG A 3 -11.44 -38.27 -12.21
CA ARG A 3 -11.08 -36.83 -12.37
C ARG A 3 -11.56 -35.90 -11.25
N ILE A 4 -12.13 -36.42 -10.16
CA ILE A 4 -12.74 -35.57 -9.10
C ILE A 4 -11.83 -35.39 -7.87
N PHE A 5 -10.66 -36.03 -7.83
CA PHE A 5 -9.79 -36.02 -6.64
C PHE A 5 -8.78 -34.86 -6.57
N PHE A 6 -8.80 -33.92 -7.52
CA PHE A 6 -7.83 -32.80 -7.60
C PHE A 6 -8.39 -31.44 -7.14
N LEU A 7 -9.53 -31.44 -6.43
CA LEU A 7 -10.20 -30.24 -5.93
C LEU A 7 -10.09 -30.12 -4.40
N LEU A 8 -9.01 -30.66 -3.82
CA LEU A 8 -8.70 -30.62 -2.39
C LEU A 8 -7.31 -30.04 -2.17
N CYS A 9 -7.12 -28.74 -2.46
CA CYS A 9 -5.92 -27.99 -2.01
C CYS A 9 -6.02 -26.45 -2.17
N LEU A 10 -7.23 -25.90 -2.37
CA LEU A 10 -7.44 -24.45 -2.50
C LEU A 10 -8.19 -23.91 -1.28
N LEU A 11 -7.53 -23.95 -0.12
CA LEU A 11 -7.82 -23.07 1.02
C LEU A 11 -6.62 -23.14 1.97
N PRO A 12 -5.91 -22.02 2.14
CA PRO A 12 -5.59 -21.55 3.48
C PRO A 12 -6.55 -20.41 3.79
N ALA A 13 -7.34 -20.63 4.83
CA ALA A 13 -8.03 -19.59 5.55
C ALA A 13 -7.02 -18.50 5.93
N VAL A 14 -7.09 -17.35 5.27
CA VAL A 14 -6.46 -16.11 5.76
C VAL A 14 -7.42 -15.52 6.78
N SER A 15 -7.55 -16.18 7.92
CA SER A 15 -7.95 -15.51 9.15
C SER A 15 -6.69 -14.86 9.73
N GLN A 16 -6.22 -13.79 9.11
CA GLN A 16 -5.37 -12.84 9.82
C GLN A 16 -6.28 -12.06 10.74
N ALA A 17 -6.60 -12.63 11.90
CA ALA A 17 -6.86 -11.82 13.08
C ALA A 17 -5.59 -10.97 13.24
N GLN A 18 -5.69 -9.69 12.87
CA GLN A 18 -4.68 -8.70 13.16
C GLN A 18 -4.69 -8.52 14.69
N ASP A 19 -3.99 -9.41 15.39
CA ASP A 19 -3.50 -9.10 16.72
C ASP A 19 -2.64 -7.85 16.55
N ILE A 20 -3.17 -6.71 16.97
CA ILE A 20 -2.43 -5.48 17.18
C ILE A 20 -1.44 -5.79 18.30
N ARG A 21 -0.34 -6.46 17.96
CA ARG A 21 0.82 -6.57 18.84
C ARG A 21 1.35 -5.16 18.98
N TYR A 22 1.03 -4.52 20.10
CA TYR A 22 1.74 -3.35 20.59
C TYR A 22 3.22 -3.68 20.60
N SER A 23 3.94 -3.27 19.56
CA SER A 23 5.38 -3.49 19.44
C SER A 23 6.12 -2.47 20.28
N TYR A 24 5.86 -2.49 21.60
CA TYR A 24 6.72 -1.84 22.58
C TYR A 24 7.98 -2.70 22.70
N VAL A 25 8.85 -2.62 21.70
CA VAL A 25 10.26 -2.97 21.90
C VAL A 25 10.79 -1.88 22.81
N ALA A 26 10.67 -2.13 24.11
CA ALA A 26 11.31 -1.35 25.16
C ALA A 26 12.79 -1.28 24.81
N ARG A 27 13.24 -0.16 24.23
CA ARG A 27 14.68 0.10 24.19
C ARG A 27 15.13 0.09 25.66
N PRO A 28 16.17 -0.68 26.02
CA PRO A 28 16.63 -0.79 27.41
C PRO A 28 16.79 0.58 28.09
N ASP A 29 17.18 1.60 27.32
CA ASP A 29 17.45 2.96 27.79
C ASP A 29 16.26 3.94 27.69
N SER A 30 15.01 3.45 27.55
CA SER A 30 13.87 4.36 27.46
C SER A 30 13.62 5.06 28.80
N VAL A 31 13.21 6.33 28.74
CA VAL A 31 12.80 7.12 29.93
C VAL A 31 11.74 6.36 30.74
N LEU A 32 10.84 5.64 30.07
CA LEU A 32 9.83 4.82 30.73
C LEU A 32 10.46 3.70 31.57
N ASN A 33 11.46 2.97 31.05
CA ASN A 33 12.14 1.91 31.81
C ASN A 33 12.84 2.47 33.04
N LEU A 34 13.47 3.65 32.93
CA LEU A 34 14.07 4.34 34.08
C LEU A 34 13.03 4.68 35.15
N LEU A 35 11.88 5.23 34.75
CA LEU A 35 10.79 5.57 35.67
C LEU A 35 10.19 4.34 36.34
N VAL A 36 10.01 3.24 35.60
CA VAL A 36 9.54 1.96 36.13
C VAL A 36 10.54 1.38 37.12
N GLY A 37 11.84 1.39 36.81
CA GLY A 37 12.88 0.95 37.74
C GLY A 37 12.92 1.77 39.02
N GLN A 38 12.83 3.10 38.93
CA GLN A 38 12.74 3.98 40.11
C GLN A 38 11.50 3.69 40.96
N ARG A 39 10.36 3.37 40.33
CA ARG A 39 9.13 2.98 41.01
C ARG A 39 9.26 1.62 41.71
N GLU A 40 9.93 0.65 41.09
CA GLU A 40 10.23 -0.65 41.71
C GLU A 40 11.09 -0.50 42.96
N ASP A 41 12.11 0.36 42.94
CA ASP A 41 12.96 0.59 44.11
C ASP A 41 12.19 1.27 45.26
N LEU A 42 11.30 2.21 44.94
CA LEU A 42 10.40 2.79 45.95
C LEU A 42 9.42 1.76 46.51
N TYR A 43 8.93 0.85 45.67
CA TYR A 43 8.04 -0.21 46.12
C TYR A 43 8.74 -1.22 47.04
N LYS A 44 10.00 -1.59 46.73
CA LYS A 44 10.84 -2.40 47.62
C LYS A 44 11.01 -1.72 48.98
N LYS A 45 11.36 -0.43 48.97
CA LYS A 45 11.49 0.37 50.20
C LYS A 45 10.18 0.40 51.01
N TRP A 46 9.05 0.63 50.36
CA TRP A 46 7.74 0.60 51.01
C TRP A 46 7.44 -0.79 51.61
N SER A 47 7.80 -1.86 50.90
CA SER A 47 7.60 -3.23 51.36
C SER A 47 8.48 -3.56 52.58
N GLU A 48 9.71 -3.05 52.62
CA GLU A 48 10.60 -3.12 53.78
C GLU A 48 10.03 -2.33 54.97
N ASP A 49 9.65 -1.06 54.74
CA ASP A 49 9.06 -0.18 55.77
C ASP A 49 7.75 -0.77 56.35
N GLN A 50 6.98 -1.52 55.56
CA GLN A 50 5.78 -2.22 56.03
C GLN A 50 6.10 -3.45 56.88
N GLN A 51 7.19 -4.16 56.58
CA GLN A 51 7.60 -5.36 57.30
C GLN A 51 8.31 -5.03 58.62
N GLU A 52 8.92 -3.85 58.74
CA GLU A 52 9.47 -3.33 59.99
C GLU A 52 8.34 -3.03 61.01
N ARG A 53 7.93 -4.07 61.75
CA ARG A 53 7.18 -3.91 62.99
C ARG A 53 8.17 -3.70 64.12
N ASN A 54 8.02 -2.63 64.92
CA ASN A 54 8.86 -2.44 66.10
C ASN A 54 8.74 -3.66 67.02
N ALA A 55 9.84 -4.43 67.11
CA ALA A 55 9.90 -5.70 67.83
C ALA A 55 9.54 -5.58 69.32
N PHE A 56 9.57 -4.36 69.88
CA PHE A 56 9.33 -4.11 71.30
C PHE A 56 7.83 -3.98 71.68
N PHE A 57 6.95 -3.60 70.75
CA PHE A 57 5.50 -3.45 71.03
C PHE A 57 4.58 -4.03 69.95
N GLY A 58 5.12 -4.70 68.93
CA GLY A 58 4.33 -5.40 67.91
C GLY A 58 3.49 -4.48 67.00
N GLY A 59 3.63 -3.15 67.10
CA GLY A 59 2.93 -2.16 66.29
C GLY A 59 3.88 -1.27 65.48
N GLN A 60 3.35 -0.65 64.44
CA GLN A 60 4.04 0.44 63.72
C GLN A 60 3.96 1.72 64.54
N SER A 61 5.07 2.44 64.69
CA SER A 61 5.07 3.74 65.34
C SER A 61 4.46 4.80 64.43
N LYS A 62 4.06 5.95 65.00
CA LYS A 62 3.61 7.10 64.21
C LYS A 62 4.67 7.59 63.22
N ASN A 63 5.96 7.43 63.53
CA ASN A 63 7.04 7.82 62.62
C ASN A 63 7.17 6.83 61.46
N ASP A 64 6.99 5.53 61.70
CA ASP A 64 7.04 4.50 60.66
C ASP A 64 5.88 4.70 59.68
N LEU A 65 4.68 4.99 60.20
CA LEU A 65 3.52 5.33 59.37
C LEU A 65 3.75 6.58 58.50
N ARG A 66 4.42 7.61 59.03
CA ARG A 66 4.79 8.80 58.24
C ARG A 66 5.77 8.47 57.12
N ASN A 67 6.75 7.60 57.39
CA ASN A 67 7.71 7.17 56.39
C ASN A 67 7.02 6.35 55.28
N ILE A 68 6.15 5.42 55.64
CA ILE A 68 5.33 4.65 54.71
C ILE A 68 4.49 5.57 53.81
N ILE A 69 3.78 6.54 54.40
CA ILE A 69 2.98 7.52 53.65
C ILE A 69 3.86 8.33 52.70
N ALA A 70 5.00 8.84 53.17
CA ALA A 70 5.93 9.59 52.33
C ALA A 70 6.50 8.75 51.17
N THR A 71 6.78 7.47 51.38
CA THR A 71 7.19 6.55 50.31
C THR A 71 6.03 6.31 49.34
N MET A 72 4.79 6.15 49.81
CA MET A 72 3.60 6.03 48.94
C MET A 72 3.36 7.29 48.10
N GLU A 73 3.52 8.49 48.65
CA GLU A 73 3.42 9.74 47.89
C GLU A 73 4.45 9.80 46.75
N LYS A 74 5.68 9.33 47.01
CA LYS A 74 6.72 9.23 45.98
C LYS A 74 6.34 8.22 44.88
N ILE A 75 5.77 7.07 45.26
CA ILE A 75 5.27 6.07 44.31
C ILE A 75 4.18 6.67 43.42
N LEU A 76 3.19 7.34 44.01
CA LEU A 76 2.11 7.99 43.26
C LEU A 76 2.64 9.06 42.30
N LYS A 77 3.63 9.84 42.73
CA LYS A 77 4.29 10.81 41.84
C LYS A 77 4.96 10.11 40.66
N LYS A 78 5.66 8.99 40.90
CA LYS A 78 6.29 8.20 39.83
C LYS A 78 5.27 7.56 38.90
N ASP A 79 4.15 7.06 39.43
CA ASP A 79 3.07 6.51 38.61
C ASP A 79 2.48 7.59 37.68
N ASN A 80 2.32 8.83 38.15
CA ASN A 80 1.90 9.95 37.29
C ASN A 80 2.93 10.29 36.20
N GLU A 81 4.23 10.27 36.53
CA GLU A 81 5.30 10.47 35.55
C GLU A 81 5.30 9.35 34.48
N ILE A 82 5.11 8.10 34.89
CA ILE A 82 4.98 6.93 34.01
C ILE A 82 3.78 7.09 33.08
N LEU A 83 2.61 7.48 33.61
CA LEU A 83 1.40 7.70 32.81
C LEU A 83 1.57 8.85 31.82
N ALA A 84 2.25 9.93 32.21
CA ALA A 84 2.53 11.04 31.31
C ALA A 84 3.40 10.60 30.12
N GLU A 85 4.46 9.82 30.39
CA GLU A 85 5.35 9.31 29.34
C GLU A 85 4.63 8.31 28.43
N LEU A 86 3.83 7.39 28.98
CA LEU A 86 2.99 6.48 28.19
C LEU A 86 2.05 7.23 27.25
N ASN A 87 1.39 8.28 27.74
CA ASN A 87 0.51 9.11 26.93
C ASN A 87 1.28 9.87 25.83
N ARG A 88 2.47 10.39 26.16
CA ARG A 88 3.36 11.03 25.18
C ARG A 88 3.73 10.05 24.06
N MET A 89 4.13 8.83 24.42
CA MET A 89 4.49 7.77 23.47
C MET A 89 3.31 7.40 22.57
N LYS A 90 2.14 7.11 23.16
CA LYS A 90 0.91 6.83 22.43
C LYS A 90 0.57 7.95 21.44
N ASN A 91 0.63 9.21 21.88
CA ASN A 91 0.32 10.35 21.02
C ASN A 91 1.34 10.49 19.88
N SER A 92 2.62 10.22 20.13
CA SER A 92 3.66 10.21 19.10
C SER A 92 3.44 9.12 18.06
N GLU A 93 3.06 7.91 18.48
CA GLU A 93 2.75 6.78 17.61
C GLU A 93 1.52 7.07 16.75
N VAL A 94 0.43 7.56 17.36
CA VAL A 94 -0.77 7.97 16.62
C VAL A 94 -0.44 9.06 15.61
N ALA A 95 0.40 10.03 15.96
CA ALA A 95 0.85 11.06 15.04
C ALA A 95 1.68 10.49 13.88
N GLU A 96 2.57 9.54 14.16
CA GLU A 96 3.38 8.85 13.14
C GLU A 96 2.51 8.02 12.19
N LEU A 97 1.57 7.25 12.73
CA LEU A 97 0.61 6.47 11.95
C LEU A 97 -0.25 7.37 11.05
N ARG A 98 -0.72 8.51 11.57
CA ARG A 98 -1.45 9.50 10.78
C ARG A 98 -0.60 10.05 9.64
N ARG A 99 0.68 10.38 9.90
CA ARG A 99 1.61 10.85 8.87
C ARG A 99 1.85 9.79 7.80
N LYS A 100 2.11 8.54 8.20
CA LYS A 100 2.29 7.41 7.28
C LYS A 100 1.04 7.19 6.41
N ASN A 101 -0.15 7.21 7.01
CA ASN A 101 -1.40 7.07 6.28
C ASN A 101 -1.62 8.22 5.28
N SER A 102 -1.29 9.45 5.67
CA SER A 102 -1.37 10.62 4.78
C SER A 102 -0.40 10.50 3.60
N ASP A 103 0.84 10.07 3.82
CA ASP A 103 1.84 9.85 2.76
C ASP A 103 1.40 8.75 1.80
N VAL A 104 0.89 7.63 2.32
CA VAL A 104 0.33 6.55 1.49
C VAL A 104 -0.82 7.06 0.63
N ASN A 105 -1.78 7.79 1.20
CA ASN A 105 -2.91 8.35 0.45
C ASN A 105 -2.45 9.33 -0.63
N GLN A 106 -1.46 10.17 -0.34
CA GLN A 106 -0.89 11.09 -1.32
C GLN A 106 -0.22 10.34 -2.49
N ARG A 107 0.55 9.29 -2.19
CA ARG A 107 1.17 8.44 -3.21
C ARG A 107 0.11 7.75 -4.06
N VAL A 108 -0.91 7.17 -3.45
CA VAL A 108 -2.03 6.53 -4.16
C VAL A 108 -2.70 7.52 -5.11
N ASN A 109 -3.03 8.73 -4.65
CA ASN A 109 -3.64 9.74 -5.50
C ASN A 109 -2.74 10.15 -6.67
N THR A 110 -1.43 10.22 -6.43
CA THR A 110 -0.44 10.53 -7.48
C THR A 110 -0.42 9.41 -8.53
N TYR A 111 -0.33 8.15 -8.12
CA TYR A 111 -0.35 7.00 -9.03
C TYR A 111 -1.67 6.90 -9.81
N LEU A 112 -2.81 7.19 -9.18
CA LEU A 112 -4.10 7.23 -9.86
C LEU A 112 -4.14 8.31 -10.94
N GLY A 113 -3.61 9.50 -10.64
CA GLY A 113 -3.48 10.58 -11.61
C GLY A 113 -2.58 10.22 -12.80
N GLU A 114 -1.41 9.64 -12.52
CA GLU A 114 -0.46 9.18 -13.54
C GLU A 114 -1.06 8.05 -14.40
N SER A 115 -1.73 7.08 -13.77
CA SER A 115 -2.40 6.00 -14.50
C SER A 115 -3.50 6.54 -15.42
N GLY A 116 -4.27 7.53 -14.97
CA GLY A 116 -5.27 8.21 -15.82
C GLY A 116 -4.63 8.92 -17.02
N ALA A 117 -3.51 9.63 -16.81
CA ALA A 117 -2.77 10.29 -17.87
C ALA A 117 -2.22 9.27 -18.90
N LEU A 118 -1.65 8.17 -18.44
CA LEU A 118 -1.14 7.09 -19.29
C LEU A 118 -2.25 6.37 -20.09
N MET A 119 -3.45 6.25 -19.52
CA MET A 119 -4.61 5.70 -20.24
C MET A 119 -5.05 6.63 -21.38
N GLU A 120 -5.07 7.93 -21.13
CA GLU A 120 -5.41 8.93 -22.15
C GLU A 120 -4.34 8.98 -23.25
N GLU A 121 -3.06 8.95 -22.90
CA GLU A 121 -1.98 8.86 -23.88
C GLU A 121 -2.08 7.60 -24.75
N ASN A 122 -2.35 6.44 -24.13
CA ASN A 122 -2.59 5.20 -24.86
C ASN A 122 -3.78 5.29 -25.82
N ARG A 123 -4.85 5.98 -25.42
CA ARG A 123 -6.01 6.20 -26.28
C ARG A 123 -5.63 7.07 -27.47
N GLN A 124 -4.92 8.17 -27.24
CA GLN A 124 -4.47 9.07 -28.31
C GLN A 124 -3.53 8.36 -29.29
N LEU A 125 -2.59 7.54 -28.80
CA LEU A 125 -1.69 6.75 -29.63
C LEU A 125 -2.46 5.72 -30.48
N LYS A 126 -3.49 5.06 -29.91
CA LYS A 126 -4.37 4.17 -30.67
C LYS A 126 -5.13 4.90 -31.77
N ASP A 127 -5.69 6.06 -31.47
CA ASP A 127 -6.42 6.88 -32.45
C ASP A 127 -5.48 7.42 -33.54
N GLN A 128 -4.23 7.74 -33.20
CA GLN A 128 -3.20 8.12 -34.17
C GLN A 128 -2.82 6.94 -35.07
N LEU A 129 -2.61 5.75 -34.50
CA LEU A 129 -2.33 4.52 -35.25
C LEU A 129 -3.46 4.20 -36.22
N GLU A 130 -4.72 4.32 -35.79
CA GLU A 130 -5.87 4.06 -36.65
C GLU A 130 -5.96 5.07 -37.80
N ARG A 131 -5.74 6.37 -37.52
CA ARG A 131 -5.67 7.40 -38.56
C ARG A 131 -4.55 7.15 -39.56
N ASN A 132 -3.38 6.73 -39.09
CA ASN A 132 -2.26 6.40 -39.97
C ASN A 132 -2.54 5.16 -40.82
N ARG A 133 -3.19 4.13 -40.27
CA ARG A 133 -3.63 2.95 -41.04
C ARG A 133 -4.59 3.35 -42.16
N ARG A 134 -5.63 4.13 -41.86
CA ARG A 134 -6.58 4.61 -42.87
C ARG A 134 -5.88 5.40 -43.98
N ARG A 135 -4.93 6.27 -43.63
CA ARG A 135 -4.12 7.00 -44.63
C ARG A 135 -3.31 6.07 -45.52
N LEU A 136 -2.74 5.00 -44.98
CA LEU A 136 -2.01 4.00 -45.78
C LEU A 136 -2.96 3.27 -46.73
N ASP A 137 -4.14 2.88 -46.26
CA ASP A 137 -5.16 2.23 -47.09
C ASP A 137 -5.62 3.16 -48.23
N ASP A 138 -5.85 4.44 -47.95
CA ASP A 138 -6.21 5.45 -48.94
C ASP A 138 -5.09 5.64 -49.99
N ILE A 139 -3.82 5.68 -49.55
CA ILE A 139 -2.66 5.78 -50.45
C ILE A 139 -2.54 4.52 -51.32
N GLU A 140 -2.75 3.34 -50.74
CA GLU A 140 -2.72 2.08 -51.48
C GLU A 140 -3.84 2.03 -52.52
N GLU A 141 -5.06 2.45 -52.15
CA GLU A 141 -6.18 2.52 -53.08
C GLU A 141 -5.91 3.54 -54.20
N GLN A 142 -5.39 4.73 -53.85
CA GLN A 142 -5.01 5.74 -54.83
C GLN A 142 -3.92 5.25 -55.78
N SER A 143 -2.97 4.43 -55.30
CA SER A 143 -1.95 3.81 -56.15
C SER A 143 -2.53 2.68 -57.04
N ARG A 144 -3.54 1.95 -56.58
CA ARG A 144 -4.18 0.86 -57.35
C ARG A 144 -5.10 1.36 -58.45
N ARG A 145 -5.82 2.47 -58.25
CA ARG A 145 -6.74 3.07 -59.24
C ARG A 145 -6.11 3.35 -60.61
N PRO A 146 -4.95 4.03 -60.76
CA PRO A 146 -4.34 4.27 -62.06
C PRO A 146 -3.89 2.97 -62.71
N PHE A 147 -3.37 2.01 -61.92
CA PHE A 147 -3.00 0.69 -62.44
C PHE A 147 -4.20 -0.04 -63.04
N GLN A 148 -5.35 -0.04 -62.36
CA GLN A 148 -6.58 -0.64 -62.86
C GLN A 148 -7.10 0.04 -64.15
N ILE A 149 -7.04 1.37 -64.23
CA ILE A 149 -7.45 2.12 -65.42
C ILE A 149 -6.52 1.80 -66.61
N THR A 150 -5.20 1.80 -66.40
CA THR A 150 -4.23 1.45 -67.45
C THR A 150 -4.38 0.01 -67.93
N ALA A 151 -4.59 -0.94 -67.02
CA ALA A 151 -4.86 -2.34 -67.37
C ALA A 151 -6.16 -2.48 -68.18
N GLY A 152 -7.24 -1.79 -67.77
CA GLY A 152 -8.51 -1.78 -68.51
C GLY A 152 -8.37 -1.20 -69.92
N LEU A 153 -7.63 -0.11 -70.08
CA LEU A 153 -7.34 0.49 -71.39
C LEU A 153 -6.55 -0.45 -72.29
N LEU A 154 -5.54 -1.15 -71.76
CA LEU A 154 -4.78 -2.14 -72.51
C LEU A 154 -5.66 -3.29 -72.99
N VAL A 155 -6.54 -3.82 -72.13
CA VAL A 155 -7.49 -4.88 -72.50
C VAL A 155 -8.45 -4.40 -73.59
N MET A 156 -9.01 -3.20 -73.46
CA MET A 156 -9.92 -2.63 -74.47
C MET A 156 -9.21 -2.39 -75.81
N SER A 157 -7.97 -1.89 -75.78
CA SER A 157 -7.15 -1.74 -76.98
C SER A 157 -6.86 -3.08 -77.65
N TRP A 158 -6.58 -4.13 -76.87
CA TRP A 158 -6.32 -5.47 -77.38
C TRP A 158 -7.57 -6.12 -78.01
N VAL A 159 -8.72 -5.98 -77.36
CA VAL A 159 -10.01 -6.45 -77.89
C VAL A 159 -10.40 -5.70 -79.18
N GLY A 160 -10.26 -4.37 -79.20
CA GLY A 160 -10.53 -3.57 -80.40
C GLY A 160 -9.64 -3.99 -81.57
N PHE A 161 -8.34 -4.16 -81.33
CA PHE A 161 -7.40 -4.67 -82.32
C PHE A 161 -7.78 -6.06 -82.84
N PHE A 162 -8.15 -6.98 -81.93
CA PHE A 162 -8.58 -8.32 -82.29
C PHE A 162 -9.85 -8.33 -83.17
N LEU A 163 -10.82 -7.47 -82.88
CA LEU A 163 -12.05 -7.34 -83.69
C LEU A 163 -11.77 -6.79 -85.09
N VAL A 164 -10.90 -5.77 -85.20
CA VAL A 164 -10.48 -5.21 -86.50
C VAL A 164 -9.71 -6.26 -87.31
N TRP A 165 -8.76 -6.94 -86.69
CA TRP A 165 -7.98 -8.01 -87.33
C TRP A 165 -8.88 -9.15 -87.84
N ARG A 166 -9.90 -9.55 -87.05
CA ARG A 166 -10.87 -10.55 -87.47
C ARG A 166 -11.74 -10.11 -88.64
N ARG A 167 -12.03 -8.81 -88.76
CA ARG A 167 -12.81 -8.25 -89.87
C ARG A 167 -12.00 -8.20 -91.17
N VAL A 168 -10.73 -7.81 -91.11
CA VAL A 168 -9.83 -7.76 -92.28
C VAL A 168 -9.58 -9.16 -92.86
N ARG A 169 -9.53 -10.21 -92.05
CA ARG A 169 -9.29 -11.59 -92.51
C ARG A 169 -10.51 -12.27 -93.17
N LYS A 170 -11.69 -11.64 -93.12
CA LYS A 170 -12.94 -12.17 -93.69
C LYS A 170 -13.33 -11.50 -95.01
N VAL A 171 -12.56 -10.50 -95.45
CA VAL A 171 -12.65 -9.86 -96.79
C VAL A 171 -11.55 -10.46 -97.65
#